data_AF-A0A317JV76-F1
#
_entry.id   AF-A0A317JV76-F1
#
_cell.length_a   1.000
_cell.length_b   1.000
_cell.length_c   1.000
_cell.angle_alpha   90.00
_cell.angle_beta   90.00
_cell.angle_gamma   90.00
#
_symmetry.space_group_name_H-M   'P 1'
#
loop_
_entity.id
_entity.type
_entity.pdbx_description
1 polymer ?
#
loop_
_entity_poly.entity_id
_entity_poly.type
_entity_poly.pdbx_seq_one_letter_code
_entity_poly.pdbx_strand_id
1 'polypeptide(L)'
;EGSAPVWLHLDLDVLDPRALPAVTYPEPDGLDWHDLAALVEPLARSERLLGLSVADFNADEDPDGRHARHLVEVLSTVLAS
;
A
#
# COMPACT_ATOMS: atom_id res chain seq x y z
N GLU A 1 -24.44 -14.29 -3.27
CA GLU A 1 -23.25 -14.60 -4.07
C GLU A 1 -22.11 -13.72 -3.57
N GLY A 2 -21.01 -14.31 -3.10
CA GLY A 2 -19.99 -13.55 -2.35
C GLY A 2 -18.76 -14.37 -2.02
N SER A 3 -18.41 -15.34 -2.88
CA SER A 3 -17.30 -16.28 -2.66
C SER A 3 -16.23 -16.20 -3.74
N ALA A 4 -16.37 -15.32 -4.73
CA ALA A 4 -15.38 -15.19 -5.80
C ALA A 4 -14.02 -14.77 -5.21
N PRO A 5 -12.90 -15.32 -5.69
CA PRO A 5 -11.59 -14.84 -5.28
C PRO A 5 -11.40 -13.36 -5.63
N VAL A 6 -10.56 -12.66 -4.87
CA VAL A 6 -10.32 -11.22 -5.02
C VAL A 6 -8.84 -10.92 -5.25
N TRP A 7 -8.57 -9.85 -5.97
CA TRP A 7 -7.24 -9.29 -6.17
C TRP A 7 -7.23 -7.87 -5.63
N LEU A 8 -6.29 -7.55 -4.74
CA LEU A 8 -6.15 -6.20 -4.19
C LEU A 8 -5.23 -5.38 -5.11
N HIS A 9 -5.73 -4.27 -5.61
CA HIS A 9 -4.90 -3.27 -6.28
C HIS A 9 -4.70 -2.10 -5.33
N LEU A 10 -3.46 -1.86 -4.94
CA LEU A 10 -3.06 -0.75 -4.08
C LEU A 10 -2.30 0.27 -4.91
N ASP A 11 -2.95 1.39 -5.20
CA ASP A 11 -2.30 2.58 -5.75
C ASP A 11 -1.74 3.42 -4.58
N LEU A 12 -0.47 3.79 -4.66
CA LEU A 12 0.24 4.42 -3.54
C LEU A 12 -0.04 5.91 -3.41
N ASP A 13 -0.59 6.54 -4.44
CA ASP A 13 -1.04 7.94 -4.41
C ASP A 13 -2.22 8.20 -3.45
N VAL A 14 -2.81 7.12 -2.89
CA VAL A 14 -3.77 7.20 -1.78
C VAL A 14 -3.15 7.73 -0.47
N LEU A 15 -1.83 7.62 -0.33
CA LEU A 15 -1.09 8.14 0.83
C LEU A 15 -0.86 9.64 0.69
N ASP A 16 -1.00 10.35 1.80
CA ASP A 16 -0.63 11.77 1.86
C ASP A 16 0.87 11.94 1.51
N PRO A 17 1.24 12.97 0.75
CA PRO A 17 2.64 13.23 0.38
C PRO A 17 3.58 13.43 1.58
N ARG A 18 3.06 13.76 2.77
CA ARG A 18 3.82 13.80 4.03
C ARG A 18 4.23 12.40 4.49
N ALA A 19 3.44 11.38 4.17
CA ALA A 19 3.71 9.99 4.47
C ALA A 19 4.56 9.32 3.37
N LEU A 20 4.18 9.51 2.09
CA LEU A 20 4.90 8.98 0.93
C LEU A 20 4.94 10.02 -0.20
N PRO A 21 6.04 10.77 -0.36
CA PRO A 21 6.20 11.71 -1.48
C PRO A 21 6.64 11.02 -2.78
N ALA A 22 7.09 9.76 -2.72
CA ALA A 22 7.67 9.03 -3.85
C ALA A 22 6.59 8.37 -4.73
N VAL A 23 5.70 9.19 -5.30
CA VAL A 23 4.60 8.81 -6.20
C VAL A 23 4.56 9.74 -7.42
N THR A 24 3.81 9.38 -8.47
CA THR A 24 3.71 10.21 -9.68
C THR A 24 2.73 11.38 -9.48
N TYR A 25 1.64 11.15 -8.74
CA TYR A 25 0.56 12.12 -8.54
C TYR A 25 0.28 12.38 -7.05
N PRO A 26 1.11 13.18 -6.35
CA PRO A 26 0.93 13.45 -4.94
C PRO A 26 -0.32 14.30 -4.67
N GLU A 27 -1.28 13.77 -3.90
CA GLU A 27 -2.52 14.47 -3.52
C GLU A 27 -2.60 14.71 -2.00
N PRO A 28 -2.66 15.96 -1.53
CA PRO A 28 -2.76 16.28 -0.10
C PRO A 28 -4.03 15.74 0.57
N ASP A 29 -3.97 15.60 1.90
CA ASP A 29 -5.05 15.16 2.76
C ASP A 29 -5.46 13.69 2.52
N GLY A 30 -4.48 12.88 2.09
CA GLY A 30 -4.59 11.42 1.93
C GLY A 30 -4.38 10.64 3.23
N LEU A 31 -4.21 9.31 3.11
CA LEU A 31 -3.98 8.42 4.24
C LEU A 31 -2.56 8.54 4.81
N ASP A 32 -2.38 8.23 6.08
CA ASP A 32 -1.05 7.91 6.60
C ASP A 32 -0.76 6.38 6.56
N TRP A 33 0.44 6.00 6.97
CA TRP A 33 0.86 4.60 6.99
C TRP A 33 0.05 3.73 7.96
N HIS A 34 -0.42 4.30 9.07
CA HIS A 34 -1.25 3.58 10.05
C HIS A 34 -2.64 3.32 9.47
N ASP A 35 -3.24 4.31 8.81
CA ASP A 35 -4.53 4.18 8.17
C ASP A 35 -4.49 3.16 7.03
N LEU A 36 -3.45 3.21 6.19
CA LEU A 36 -3.24 2.22 5.14
C LEU A 36 -3.12 0.80 5.71
N ALA A 37 -2.31 0.62 6.76
CA ALA A 37 -2.16 -0.69 7.39
C ALA A 37 -3.50 -1.21 7.93
N ALA A 38 -4.25 -0.38 8.65
CA ALA A 38 -5.56 -0.72 9.21
C ALA A 38 -6.60 -1.10 8.14
N LEU A 39 -6.52 -0.50 6.95
CA LEU A 39 -7.39 -0.83 5.80
C LEU A 39 -6.99 -2.14 5.12
N VAL A 40 -5.68 -2.39 4.96
CA VAL A 40 -5.17 -3.56 4.23
C VAL A 40 -5.22 -4.83 5.07
N GLU A 41 -4.96 -4.74 6.38
CA GLU A 41 -4.88 -5.89 7.28
C GLU A 41 -6.12 -6.82 7.26
N PRO A 42 -7.38 -6.35 7.32
CA PRO A 42 -8.55 -7.23 7.20
C PRO A 42 -8.69 -7.85 5.79
N LEU A 43 -8.20 -7.17 4.75
CA LEU A 43 -8.20 -7.71 3.38
C LEU A 43 -7.16 -8.81 3.22
N ALA A 44 -5.97 -8.61 3.81
CA ALA A 44 -4.88 -9.58 3.83
C ALA A 44 -5.27 -10.89 4.51
N ARG A 45 -6.09 -10.83 5.56
CA ARG A 45 -6.63 -12.00 6.27
C ARG A 45 -7.77 -12.72 5.56
N SER A 46 -8.27 -12.19 4.44
CA SER A 46 -9.37 -12.80 3.72
C SER A 46 -8.89 -14.08 3.02
N GLU A 47 -9.54 -15.21 3.28
CA GLU A 47 -9.32 -16.46 2.53
C GLU A 47 -9.61 -16.34 1.02
N ARG A 48 -10.25 -15.24 0.61
CA ARG A 48 -10.56 -14.95 -0.79
C ARG A 48 -9.44 -14.22 -1.52
N LEU A 49 -8.46 -13.66 -0.80
CA LEU A 49 -7.38 -12.89 -1.41
C LEU A 49 -6.43 -13.81 -2.18
N LEU A 50 -6.35 -13.65 -3.50
CA LEU A 50 -5.41 -14.40 -4.34
C LEU A 50 -4.05 -13.71 -4.48
N GLY A 51 -4.02 -12.39 -4.30
CA GLY A 51 -2.81 -11.61 -4.54
C GLY A 51 -3.05 -10.11 -4.45
N LEU A 52 -1.95 -9.38 -4.62
CA LEU A 52 -1.84 -7.93 -4.50
C LEU A 52 -1.02 -7.40 -5.67
N SER A 53 -1.42 -6.26 -6.22
CA SER A 53 -0.57 -5.38 -7.03
C SER A 53 -0.35 -4.08 -6.29
N VAL A 54 0.89 -3.59 -6.29
CA VAL A 54 1.25 -2.27 -5.79
C VAL A 54 1.65 -1.41 -6.99
N ALA A 55 1.09 -0.21 -7.07
CA ALA A 55 1.27 0.71 -8.19
C ALA A 55 1.77 2.09 -7.74
N ASP A 56 2.18 2.90 -8.71
CA ASP A 56 2.60 4.30 -8.59
C ASP A 56 3.78 4.63 -7.65
N PHE A 57 4.58 3.63 -7.24
CA PHE A 57 5.85 3.95 -6.60
C PHE A 57 6.83 4.59 -7.60
N ASN A 58 7.21 5.84 -7.35
CA ASN A 58 8.17 6.56 -8.17
C ASN A 58 9.58 6.48 -7.55
N ALA A 59 10.39 5.53 -8.02
CA ALA A 59 11.75 5.30 -7.50
C ALA A 59 12.72 6.47 -7.74
N ASP A 60 12.47 7.31 -8.75
CA ASP A 60 13.32 8.48 -9.03
C ASP A 60 13.22 9.51 -7.89
N GLU A 61 12.10 9.52 -7.14
CA GLU A 61 11.85 10.38 -5.98
C GLU A 61 12.27 9.73 -4.64
N ASP A 62 12.87 8.54 -4.66
CA ASP A 62 13.38 7.82 -3.49
C ASP A 62 14.86 7.38 -3.66
N PRO A 63 15.80 8.33 -3.82
CA PRO A 63 17.19 8.01 -4.18
C PRO A 63 17.98 7.23 -3.11
N ASP A 64 17.54 7.23 -1.85
CA ASP A 64 18.14 6.46 -0.76
C ASP A 64 17.36 5.16 -0.45
N GLY A 65 16.26 4.90 -1.17
CA GLY A 65 15.44 3.71 -1.02
C GLY A 65 14.72 3.62 0.33
N ARG A 66 14.59 4.73 1.08
CA ARG A 66 13.98 4.70 2.41
C ARG A 66 12.49 4.43 2.33
N HIS A 67 11.81 4.99 1.33
CA HIS A 67 10.37 4.82 1.15
C HIS A 67 10.04 3.43 0.62
N ALA A 68 10.84 2.93 -0.34
CA ALA A 68 10.72 1.57 -0.82
C ALA A 68 10.87 0.54 0.33
N ARG A 69 11.86 0.74 1.20
CA ARG A 69 12.05 -0.13 2.37
C ARG A 69 10.87 -0.06 3.33
N HIS A 70 10.40 1.14 3.65
CA HIS A 70 9.28 1.31 4.57
C HIS A 70 7.98 0.69 4.02
N LEU A 71 7.71 0.86 2.72
CA LEU A 71 6.60 0.19 2.03
C LEU A 71 6.67 -1.33 2.17
N VAL A 72 7.84 -1.93 1.93
CA VAL A 72 8.05 -3.38 2.09
C VAL A 72 7.85 -3.82 3.54
N GLU A 73 8.32 -3.04 4.53
CA GLU A 73 8.12 -3.32 5.96
C GLU A 73 6.63 -3.32 6.34
N VAL A 74 5.87 -2.30 5.92
CA VAL A 74 4.43 -2.21 6.18
C VAL A 74 3.70 -3.39 5.52
N LEU A 75 3.95 -3.63 4.22
CA LEU A 75 3.31 -4.72 3.48
C LEU A 75 3.66 -6.09 4.07
N SER A 76 4.91 -6.33 4.43
CA SER A 76 5.32 -7.60 5.06
C SER A 76 4.60 -7.82 6.39
N THR A 77 4.41 -6.76 7.17
CA THR A 77 3.71 -6.83 8.46
C THR A 77 2.23 -7.19 8.26
N VAL A 78 1.52 -6.48 7.38
CA VAL A 78 0.08 -6.73 7.16
C VAL A 78 -0.20 -8.03 6.41
N LEU A 79 0.71 -8.51 5.56
CA LEU A 79 0.55 -9.77 4.82
C LEU A 79 0.94 -11.01 5.65
N ALA A 80 1.73 -10.85 6.70
CA ALA A 80 2.06 -11.93 7.64
C ALA A 80 1.01 -12.14 8.74
N SER A 81 -0.03 -11.30 8.74
CA SER A 81 -1.02 -11.15 9.81
C SER A 81 -2.24 -12.07 9.68
#